data_AF-A0A7V0N0W2-F1
#
_entry.id   AF-A0A7V0N0W2-F1
#
_cell.length_a   1.000
_cell.length_b   1.000
_cell.length_c   1.000
_cell.angle_alpha   90.00
_cell.angle_beta   90.00
_cell.angle_gamma   90.00
#
_symmetry.space_group_name_H-M   'P 1'
#
loop_
_entity.id
_entity.type
_entity.pdbx_description
1 polymer ?
#
loop_
_entity_poly.entity_id
_entity_poly.type
_entity_poly.pdbx_seq_one_letter_code
_entity_poly.pdbx_strand_id
1 'polypeptide(L)' 'EVYQKEVLVNEIKKASRIVINLYQFYLRHPQFIPPFFKEIAKEEGIERAVVDYIAGMTDRYALNEFEKYFIPKEWG' A
#
# COMPACT_ATOMS: atom_id res chain seq x y z
N GLU A 1 14.79 15.88 -24.05
CA GLU A 1 14.06 14.67 -23.61
C GLU A 1 14.62 13.98 -22.35
N VAL A 2 15.76 14.42 -21.78
CA VAL A 2 16.37 13.78 -20.58
C VAL A 2 15.60 14.06 -19.27
N TYR A 3 15.01 15.25 -19.11
CA TYR A 3 14.30 15.66 -17.88
C TYR A 3 13.03 14.87 -17.57
N GLN A 4 12.25 14.48 -18.58
CA GLN A 4 11.01 13.72 -18.37
C GLN A 4 11.29 12.31 -17.83
N LYS A 5 12.45 11.74 -18.19
CA LYS A 5 12.85 10.41 -17.76
C LYS A 5 13.21 10.37 -16.27
N GLU A 6 13.89 11.38 -15.76
CA GLU A 6 14.29 11.45 -14.34
C GLU A 6 13.09 11.65 -13.40
N VAL A 7 12.16 12.55 -13.77
CA VAL A 7 10.92 12.75 -13.02
C VAL A 7 10.10 11.46 -12.95
N LEU A 8 9.92 10.79 -14.09
CA LEU A 8 9.18 9.52 -14.15
C LEU A 8 9.82 8.44 -13.28
N VAL A 9 11.15 8.30 -13.32
CA VAL A 9 11.87 7.33 -12.47
C VAL A 9 11.69 7.63 -10.98
N ASN A 10 11.68 8.90 -10.59
CA ASN A 10 11.47 9.29 -9.20
C ASN A 10 10.04 9.01 -8.73
N GLU A 11 9.03 9.26 -9.57
CA GLU A 11 7.64 8.94 -9.26
C GLU A 11 7.41 7.43 -9.14
N ILE A 12 7.99 6.63 -10.04
CA ILE A 12 7.95 5.16 -9.94
C ILE A 12 8.57 4.68 -8.62
N LYS A 13 9.74 5.22 -8.24
CA LYS A 13 10.40 4.86 -6.98
C LYS A 13 9.53 5.18 -5.76
N LYS A 14 8.86 6.35 -5.76
CA LYS A 14 7.92 6.72 -4.68
C LYS A 14 6.74 5.76 -4.61
N ALA A 15 6.11 5.48 -5.75
CA ALA A 15 4.98 4.55 -5.83
C ALA A 15 5.36 3.15 -5.32
N SER A 16 6.51 2.62 -5.76
CA SER A 16 7.01 1.34 -5.26
C SER A 16 7.24 1.35 -3.75
N ARG A 17 7.77 2.45 -3.20
CA ARG A 17 8.00 2.58 -1.75
C ARG A 17 6.69 2.55 -0.97
N ILE A 18 5.65 3.23 -1.46
CA ILE A 18 4.31 3.24 -0.86
C ILE A 18 3.75 1.81 -0.82
N VAL A 19 3.75 1.12 -1.97
CA VAL A 19 3.23 -0.24 -2.08
C VAL A 19 3.96 -1.21 -1.15
N ILE A 20 5.30 -1.16 -1.13
CA ILE A 20 6.12 -2.02 -0.24
C ILE A 20 5.80 -1.76 1.23
N ASN A 21 5.65 -0.49 1.63
CA ASN A 21 5.33 -0.13 3.00
C ASN A 21 3.94 -0.61 3.40
N LEU A 22 2.93 -0.42 2.54
CA LEU A 22 1.57 -0.93 2.77
C LEU A 22 1.54 -2.46 2.88
N TYR A 23 2.24 -3.16 1.97
CA TYR A 23 2.37 -4.62 2.02
C TYR A 23 2.91 -5.10 3.36
N GLN A 24 4.04 -4.52 3.79
CA GLN A 24 4.67 -4.85 5.06
C GLN A 24 3.79 -4.49 6.27
N PHE A 25 3.03 -3.40 6.19
CA PHE A 25 2.11 -3.00 7.25
C PHE A 25 0.96 -4.01 7.41
N TYR A 26 0.27 -4.36 6.33
CA TYR A 26 -0.87 -5.27 6.40
C TYR A 26 -0.45 -6.72 6.72
N LEU A 27 0.75 -7.15 6.32
CA LEU A 27 1.30 -8.43 6.78
C LEU A 27 1.52 -8.46 8.30
N ARG A 28 2.05 -7.38 8.88
CA ARG A 28 2.25 -7.29 10.34
C ARG A 28 0.94 -7.05 11.10
N HIS A 29 -0.06 -6.48 10.42
CA HIS A 29 -1.32 -6.11 11.02
C HIS A 29 -2.53 -6.57 10.19
N PRO A 30 -2.73 -7.90 10.06
CA PRO A 30 -3.79 -8.48 9.23
C PRO A 30 -5.19 -8.11 9.73
N GLN A 31 -5.33 -7.60 10.96
CA GLN A 31 -6.61 -7.11 11.47
C GLN A 31 -7.15 -5.91 10.69
N PHE A 32 -6.29 -5.12 10.04
CA PHE A 32 -6.69 -3.92 9.28
C PHE A 32 -7.14 -4.22 7.86
N ILE A 33 -6.95 -5.45 7.34
CA ILE A 33 -7.52 -5.81 6.04
C ILE A 33 -9.04 -6.00 6.17
N PRO A 34 -9.83 -5.65 5.13
CA PRO A 34 -11.27 -5.82 5.16
C PRO A 34 -11.68 -7.30 5.36
N PRO A 35 -12.86 -7.57 5.96
CA PRO A 35 -13.32 -8.94 6.23
C PRO A 35 -13.32 -9.86 5.02
N PHE A 36 -13.68 -9.35 3.84
CA PHE A 36 -13.65 -10.10 2.58
C PHE A 36 -12.26 -10.70 2.28
N PHE A 37 -11.19 -9.92 2.43
CA PHE A 37 -9.82 -10.41 2.23
C PHE A 37 -9.35 -11.33 3.35
N LYS A 38 -9.97 -11.29 4.54
CA LYS A 38 -9.68 -12.26 5.61
C LYS A 38 -10.18 -13.67 5.27
N GLU A 39 -11.20 -13.80 4.42
CA GLU A 39 -11.63 -15.11 3.91
C GLU A 39 -10.61 -15.66 2.93
N ILE A 40 -10.15 -14.84 1.99
CA ILE A 40 -9.04 -15.16 1.08
C ILE A 40 -7.79 -15.57 1.89
N ALA A 41 -7.50 -14.87 2.99
CA ALA A 41 -6.35 -15.19 3.84
C ALA A 41 -6.44 -16.59 4.49
N LYS A 42 -7.64 -17.11 4.72
CA LYS A 42 -7.84 -18.46 5.26
C LYS A 42 -7.62 -19.55 4.22
N GLU A 43 -7.95 -19.26 2.97
CA GLU A 43 -7.87 -20.23 1.86
C GLU A 43 -6.50 -20.21 1.17
N GLU A 44 -5.96 -19.02 0.92
CA GLU A 44 -4.77 -18.80 0.10
C GLU A 44 -3.57 -18.20 0.89
N GLY A 45 -3.79 -17.86 2.16
CA GLY A 45 -2.78 -17.27 3.02
C GLY A 45 -2.77 -15.74 3.03
N ILE A 46 -2.21 -15.17 4.10
CA ILE A 46 -2.23 -13.73 4.33
C ILE A 46 -1.50 -12.93 3.25
N GLU A 47 -0.43 -13.47 2.68
CA GLU A 47 0.34 -12.81 1.64
C GLU A 47 -0.50 -12.54 0.39
N ARG A 48 -1.25 -13.55 -0.06
CA ARG A 48 -2.16 -13.42 -1.21
C ARG A 48 -3.25 -12.39 -0.93
N ALA A 49 -3.92 -12.50 0.22
CA ALA A 49 -4.98 -11.57 0.62
C ALA A 49 -4.51 -10.11 0.67
N VAL A 50 -3.29 -9.85 1.16
CA VAL A 50 -2.71 -8.51 1.20
C VAL A 50 -2.38 -8.01 -0.20
N VAL A 51 -1.83 -8.87 -1.08
CA VAL A 51 -1.58 -8.51 -2.49
C VAL A 51 -2.89 -8.11 -3.18
N ASP A 52 -3.94 -8.91 -3.03
CA ASP A 52 -5.23 -8.64 -3.68
C ASP A 52 -5.88 -7.38 -3.13
N TYR A 53 -5.75 -7.13 -1.82
CA TYR A 53 -6.24 -5.91 -1.21
C TYR A 53 -5.52 -4.67 -1.76
N ILE A 54 -4.18 -4.72 -1.86
CA ILE A 54 -3.38 -3.61 -2.39
C ILE A 54 -3.63 -3.40 -3.89
N ALA A 55 -3.74 -4.49 -4.66
CA ALA A 55 -4.04 -4.43 -6.09
C ALA A 55 -5.43 -3.84 -6.38
N GLY A 56 -6.37 -3.99 -5.44
CA GLY A 56 -7.70 -3.36 -5.49
C GLY A 56 -7.73 -1.88 -5.10
N MET A 57 -6.61 -1.30 -4.65
CA MET A 57 -6.56 0.12 -4.28
C MET A 57 -6.45 1.03 -5.50
N THR A 58 -7.10 2.19 -5.43
CA THR A 58 -6.79 3.31 -6.33
C THR A 58 -5.56 4.05 -5.82
N ASP A 59 -4.82 4.75 -6.70
CA ASP A 59 -3.64 5.53 -6.31
C ASP A 59 -3.93 6.49 -5.15
N ARG A 60 -5.08 7.18 -5.21
CA ARG A 60 -5.52 8.10 -4.15
C ARG A 60 -5.78 7.37 -2.83
N TYR A 61 -6.35 6.18 -2.87
CA TYR A 61 -6.62 5.40 -1.66
C TYR A 61 -5.32 4.88 -1.03
N ALA A 62 -4.39 4.37 -1.85
CA ALA A 62 -3.08 3.92 -1.39
C ALA A 62 -2.28 5.07 -0.73
N LEU A 63 -2.31 6.27 -1.34
CA LEU A 63 -1.72 7.47 -0.74
C LEU A 63 -2.37 7.81 0.61
N ASN A 64 -3.69 7.86 0.69
CA ASN A 64 -4.39 8.17 1.94
C ASN A 64 -4.06 7.18 3.07
N GLU A 65 -4.05 5.87 2.81
CA GLU A 65 -3.68 4.87 3.82
C GLU A 65 -2.19 4.99 4.19
N PHE A 66 -1.33 5.33 3.22
CA PHE A 66 0.08 5.60 3.52
C PHE A 66 0.26 6.82 4.43
N GLU A 67 -0.40 7.94 4.13
CA GLU A 67 -0.38 9.13 4.99
C GLU A 67 -0.90 8.82 6.39
N LYS A 68 -2.01 8.09 6.49
CA LYS A 68 -2.64 7.72 7.76
C LYS A 68 -1.76 6.91 8.69
N TYR A 69 -0.99 5.94 8.17
CA TYR A 69 -0.18 5.04 9.01
C TYR A 69 1.29 5.43 9.11
N PHE A 70 1.82 6.20 8.17
CA PHE A 70 3.26 6.50 8.08
C PHE A 70 3.60 7.97 8.25
N ILE A 71 2.64 8.88 8.13
CA ILE A 71 2.86 10.32 8.35
C ILE A 71 2.17 10.70 9.66
N PRO A 72 2.93 11.11 10.69
CA PRO A 72 2.34 11.67 11.91
C PRO A 72 1.50 12.88 11.52
N LYS A 73 0.22 12.90 11.91
CA LYS A 73 -0.54 14.14 11.90
C LYS A 73 0.07 15.05 12.96
N GLU A 74 0.81 16.07 12.54
CA GLU A 74 1.24 17.13 13.45
C GLU A 74 0.01 17.66 14.18
N TRP A 75 0.09 17.71 15.52
CA TRP A 75 -0.90 18.40 16.33
C TRP A 75 -0.73 19.90 16.05
N GLY A 76 -1.67 20.47 15.31
CA GLY A 76 -1.88 21.92 15.29
C GLY A 76 -2.52 22.40 16.58
#